data_AF-A0A7V4BS59-F1
#
_entry.id   AF-A0A7V4BS59-F1
#
_cell.length_a   1.000
_cell.length_b   1.000
_cell.length_c   1.000
_cell.angle_alpha   90.00
_cell.angle_beta   90.00
_cell.angle_gamma   90.00
#
_symmetry.space_group_name_H-M   'P 1'
#
loop_
_entity.id
_entity.type
_entity.pdbx_description
1 polymer ?
#
loop_
_entity_poly.entity_id
_entity_poly.type
_entity_poly.pdbx_seq_one_letter_code
_entity_poly.pdbx_strand_id
1 'polypeptide(L)'
;MTKNTKYNLVVENPESTVVSEYIPQYSAEKSYQSEAELEQAFIEQLQSQAYEYLSIKTEEDLQSNLRRQLEKLNNFTFTDNEWNLFFRTEIANPNHSIEEKTATIQEDYIKILKRDDRSAKNIYLLDKQNIHNNHLQIINQYEAESGQRSNRYDVSILVNGLPLIHVELKRRGVALEEAFNQINRYQRESFWSGSGLFEYIQIFVISNGTHTKYYSNTTRWQHIKESSEGTVKKGKRASNSFEFTSWWADEKNNPILDLMDFAKTFFYKHAILNILTRYCVFTADRMLLVMRPYQIVATEKILKKIEISTNYKKPGTTEAGGYIWHTTGSGKTLTSFKTAWLASRLPYIDKVLFVVDRKDLDYQTMREYDKFEKGAANSNTSTAILKRQLEDPNARIIITTIQKLERFIKANKGHTIFNGHVVLIFDECHRSQFGEMHTAITKAFKNYHLFGFTGTPIFAVNASSSGKPNLKTTKQAFGEKLHTYTIVDAIRDRNVLPFKVDYVSTMREAENIEDKKVSDIDRECALLAPERIANTVQYILEHFD
;
A
#
# COMPACT_ATOMS: atom_id res chain seq x y z
N MET A 1 -17.19 -32.47 25.77
CA MET A 1 -17.66 -32.00 24.45
C MET A 1 -17.46 -30.50 24.34
N THR A 2 -16.28 -30.07 23.93
CA THR A 2 -15.93 -28.67 23.67
C THR A 2 -16.50 -28.28 22.31
N LYS A 3 -17.59 -27.48 22.31
CA LYS A 3 -18.15 -26.91 21.09
C LYS A 3 -17.09 -26.02 20.43
N ASN A 4 -16.52 -26.51 19.34
CA ASN A 4 -15.62 -25.78 18.47
C ASN A 4 -16.44 -24.78 17.66
N THR A 5 -16.80 -23.63 18.26
CA THR A 5 -17.34 -22.47 17.54
C THR A 5 -16.20 -21.76 16.80
N LYS A 6 -15.57 -22.46 15.86
CA LYS A 6 -14.96 -21.78 14.72
C LYS A 6 -16.14 -21.35 13.86
N TYR A 7 -16.36 -20.04 13.77
CA TYR A 7 -17.23 -19.49 12.76
C TYR A 7 -16.66 -19.91 11.40
N ASN A 8 -17.17 -20.99 10.83
CA ASN A 8 -16.98 -21.25 9.41
C ASN A 8 -17.64 -20.06 8.73
N LEU A 9 -16.81 -19.22 8.10
CA LEU A 9 -17.29 -18.16 7.23
C LEU A 9 -17.89 -18.88 6.01
N VAL A 10 -19.15 -19.31 6.10
CA VAL A 10 -19.86 -20.07 5.03
C VAL A 10 -20.29 -19.14 3.89
N VAL A 11 -20.05 -17.84 4.00
CA VAL A 11 -20.31 -16.86 2.95
C VAL A 11 -19.06 -16.02 2.78
N GLU A 12 -18.42 -16.18 1.62
CA GLU A 12 -17.37 -15.30 1.12
C GLU A 12 -17.89 -13.86 1.16
N ASN A 13 -17.07 -12.92 1.66
CA ASN A 13 -17.46 -11.52 1.64
C ASN A 13 -17.51 -11.07 0.18
N PRO A 14 -18.67 -10.72 -0.40
CA PRO A 14 -18.75 -10.25 -1.78
C PRO A 14 -17.99 -8.92 -1.99
N GLU A 15 -17.55 -8.29 -0.90
CA GLU A 15 -16.80 -7.02 -0.86
C GLU A 15 -15.32 -7.18 -0.49
N SER A 16 -14.71 -8.34 -0.70
CA SER A 16 -13.24 -8.46 -0.59
C SER A 16 -12.57 -7.97 -1.88
N THR A 17 -11.54 -7.11 -1.75
CA THR A 17 -10.81 -6.58 -2.91
C THR A 17 -9.88 -7.64 -3.50
N VAL A 18 -9.30 -8.47 -2.65
CA VAL A 18 -8.44 -9.59 -3.03
C VAL A 18 -9.21 -10.88 -2.77
N VAL A 19 -9.24 -11.76 -3.77
CA VAL A 19 -9.92 -13.06 -3.68
C VAL A 19 -9.23 -13.97 -2.65
N SER A 20 -10.04 -14.76 -1.95
CA SER A 20 -9.55 -15.63 -0.86
C SER A 20 -8.64 -16.76 -1.37
N GLU A 21 -9.03 -17.35 -2.49
CA GLU A 21 -8.30 -18.38 -3.21
C GLU A 21 -8.72 -18.29 -4.67
N TYR A 22 -7.75 -18.37 -5.57
CA TYR A 22 -8.03 -18.38 -6.99
C TYR A 22 -7.55 -19.70 -7.60
N ILE A 23 -8.47 -20.39 -8.27
CA ILE A 23 -8.15 -21.59 -9.05
C ILE A 23 -8.13 -21.15 -10.52
N PRO A 24 -6.95 -21.13 -11.18
CA PRO A 24 -6.86 -20.77 -12.58
C PRO A 24 -7.77 -21.64 -13.43
N GLN A 25 -8.56 -21.00 -14.28
CA GLN A 25 -9.34 -21.75 -15.26
C GLN A 25 -8.35 -22.21 -16.33
N TYR A 26 -8.10 -23.53 -16.41
CA TYR A 26 -7.19 -24.08 -17.40
C TYR A 26 -7.71 -23.79 -18.80
N SER A 27 -7.18 -22.75 -19.44
CA SER A 27 -7.35 -22.50 -20.87
C SER A 27 -6.28 -23.28 -21.61
N ALA A 28 -6.71 -24.27 -22.40
CA ALA A 28 -5.86 -25.05 -23.27
C ALA A 28 -5.47 -24.26 -24.54
N GLU A 29 -5.10 -22.99 -24.46
CA GLU A 29 -4.67 -22.24 -25.64
C GLU A 29 -3.17 -22.41 -25.86
N LYS A 30 -2.85 -23.51 -26.57
CA LYS A 30 -1.52 -23.83 -27.12
C LYS A 30 -1.23 -23.13 -28.46
N SER A 31 -2.06 -22.20 -28.92
CA SER A 31 -1.89 -21.51 -30.20
C SER A 31 -1.28 -20.12 -30.02
N TYR A 32 -0.53 -19.69 -31.04
CA TYR A 32 -0.13 -18.29 -31.21
C TYR A 32 -1.38 -17.40 -31.16
N GLN A 33 -1.37 -16.39 -30.29
CA GLN A 33 -2.41 -15.37 -30.15
C GLN A 33 -1.77 -14.02 -30.44
N SER A 34 -2.35 -13.28 -31.39
CA SER A 34 -1.90 -11.93 -31.74
C SER A 34 -2.25 -10.91 -30.65
N GLU A 35 -1.61 -9.75 -30.68
CA GLU A 35 -1.89 -8.62 -29.79
C GLU A 35 -3.35 -8.16 -29.91
N ALA A 36 -3.88 -8.09 -31.14
CA ALA A 36 -5.27 -7.70 -31.40
C ALA A 36 -6.29 -8.71 -30.87
N GLU A 37 -6.00 -10.02 -30.97
CA GLU A 37 -6.87 -11.06 -30.39
C GLU A 37 -6.84 -11.03 -28.85
N LEU A 38 -5.67 -10.79 -28.25
CA LEU A 38 -5.54 -10.60 -26.80
C LEU A 38 -6.33 -9.39 -26.32
N GLU A 39 -6.20 -8.27 -27.02
CA GLU A 39 -6.92 -7.03 -26.74
C GLU A 39 -8.43 -7.23 -26.82
N GLN A 40 -8.92 -7.84 -27.90
CA GLN A 40 -10.34 -8.09 -28.09
C GLN A 40 -10.91 -8.98 -26.98
N ALA A 41 -10.23 -10.10 -26.67
CA ALA A 41 -10.64 -11.00 -25.60
C ALA A 41 -10.66 -10.28 -24.23
N PHE A 42 -9.67 -9.43 -23.96
CA PHE A 42 -9.60 -8.65 -22.75
C PHE A 42 -10.74 -7.62 -22.65
N ILE A 43 -11.06 -6.91 -23.73
CA ILE A 43 -12.19 -5.97 -23.78
C ILE A 43 -13.51 -6.70 -23.53
N GLU A 44 -13.74 -7.83 -24.18
CA GLU A 44 -14.95 -8.65 -23.99
C GLU A 44 -15.10 -9.11 -22.53
N GLN A 45 -13.99 -9.52 -21.90
CA GLN A 45 -13.98 -9.89 -20.49
C GLN A 45 -14.36 -8.71 -19.60
N LEU A 46 -13.83 -7.52 -19.84
CA LEU A 46 -14.20 -6.33 -19.07
C LEU A 46 -15.66 -5.92 -19.30
N GLN A 47 -16.17 -6.01 -20.54
CA GLN A 47 -17.59 -5.75 -20.83
C GLN A 47 -18.51 -6.69 -20.05
N SER A 48 -18.13 -7.98 -19.90
CA SER A 48 -18.85 -8.93 -19.05
C SER A 48 -18.89 -8.54 -17.57
N GLN A 49 -17.94 -7.70 -17.13
CA GLN A 49 -17.82 -7.16 -15.76
C GLN A 49 -18.43 -5.76 -15.61
N ALA A 50 -19.39 -5.42 -16.47
CA ALA A 50 -20.16 -4.17 -16.46
C ALA A 50 -19.36 -2.90 -16.78
N TYR A 51 -18.31 -3.03 -17.60
CA TYR A 51 -17.64 -1.88 -18.21
C TYR A 51 -18.33 -1.51 -19.53
N GLU A 52 -18.62 -0.24 -19.71
CA GLU A 52 -19.17 0.28 -20.97
C GLU A 52 -18.05 0.49 -21.99
N TYR A 53 -18.11 -0.20 -23.14
CA TYR A 53 -17.18 0.06 -24.24
C TYR A 53 -17.61 1.30 -25.03
N LEU A 54 -16.67 2.19 -25.30
CA LEU A 54 -16.89 3.41 -26.10
C LEU A 54 -15.89 3.52 -27.24
N SER A 55 -16.39 3.82 -28.45
CA SER A 55 -15.57 4.09 -29.62
C SER A 55 -15.14 5.57 -29.68
N ILE A 56 -14.49 6.07 -28.62
CA ILE A 56 -13.93 7.42 -28.55
C ILE A 56 -12.62 7.46 -29.33
N LYS A 57 -12.52 8.37 -30.30
CA LYS A 57 -11.32 8.52 -31.16
C LYS A 57 -10.71 9.91 -31.13
N THR A 58 -11.48 10.92 -30.77
CA THR A 58 -11.01 12.30 -30.69
C THR A 58 -10.96 12.79 -29.25
N GLU A 59 -10.25 13.90 -29.04
CA GLU A 59 -10.22 14.54 -27.73
C GLU A 59 -11.59 15.15 -27.37
N GLU A 60 -12.31 15.71 -28.33
CA GLU A 60 -13.64 16.29 -28.13
C GLU A 60 -14.64 15.24 -27.62
N ASP A 61 -14.59 14.02 -28.17
CA ASP A 61 -15.38 12.89 -27.69
C ASP A 61 -15.08 12.56 -26.22
N LEU A 62 -13.80 12.61 -25.83
CA LEU A 62 -13.36 12.34 -24.47
C LEU A 62 -13.86 13.42 -23.50
N GLN A 63 -13.77 14.70 -23.89
CA GLN A 63 -14.29 15.81 -23.10
C GLN A 63 -15.81 15.75 -22.94
N SER A 64 -16.53 15.46 -24.03
CA SER A 64 -18.00 15.31 -24.02
C SER A 64 -18.43 14.14 -23.12
N ASN A 65 -17.74 13.00 -23.21
CA ASN A 65 -18.01 11.87 -22.33
C ASN A 65 -17.71 12.21 -20.86
N LEU A 66 -16.60 12.88 -20.57
CA LEU A 66 -16.26 13.33 -19.21
C LEU A 66 -17.36 14.22 -18.63
N ARG A 67 -17.83 15.23 -19.38
CA ARG A 67 -18.96 16.09 -18.96
C ARG A 67 -20.16 15.25 -18.56
N ARG A 68 -20.60 14.36 -19.46
CA ARG A 68 -21.77 13.50 -19.26
C ARG A 68 -21.64 12.61 -18.01
N GLN A 69 -20.46 12.03 -17.77
CA GLN A 69 -20.24 11.19 -16.60
C GLN A 69 -20.20 11.99 -15.30
N LEU A 70 -19.60 13.19 -15.30
CA LEU A 70 -19.61 14.07 -14.13
C LEU A 70 -21.02 14.60 -13.83
N GLU A 71 -21.80 14.95 -14.85
CA GLU A 71 -23.21 15.31 -14.72
C GLU A 71 -24.02 14.18 -14.07
N LYS A 72 -23.83 12.95 -14.55
CA LYS A 72 -24.47 11.75 -14.00
C LYS A 72 -24.09 11.48 -12.55
N LEU A 73 -22.81 11.54 -12.22
CA LEU A 73 -22.32 11.30 -10.85
C LEU A 73 -22.85 12.35 -9.86
N ASN A 74 -22.93 13.60 -10.28
CA ASN A 74 -23.27 14.73 -9.42
C ASN A 74 -24.76 15.10 -9.43
N ASN A 75 -25.58 14.36 -10.21
CA ASN A 75 -26.97 14.68 -10.49
C ASN A 75 -27.14 16.19 -10.81
N PHE A 76 -26.38 16.64 -11.80
CA PHE A 76 -26.23 18.04 -12.18
C PHE A 76 -26.08 18.16 -13.69
N THR A 77 -26.43 19.29 -14.27
CA THR A 77 -26.22 19.59 -15.70
C THR A 77 -25.50 20.91 -15.79
N PHE A 78 -24.34 20.93 -16.46
CA PHE A 78 -23.58 22.16 -16.65
C PHE A 78 -24.22 22.99 -17.76
N THR A 79 -24.18 24.31 -17.64
CA THR A 79 -24.24 25.17 -18.84
C THR A 79 -22.93 25.03 -19.62
N ASP A 80 -22.91 25.40 -20.91
CA ASP A 80 -21.68 25.33 -21.70
C ASP A 80 -20.58 26.24 -21.15
N ASN A 81 -20.96 27.40 -20.61
CA ASN A 81 -20.03 28.32 -19.96
C ASN A 81 -19.45 27.71 -18.67
N GLU A 82 -20.31 27.14 -17.81
CA GLU A 82 -19.88 26.46 -16.58
C GLU A 82 -18.95 25.29 -16.89
N TRP A 83 -19.28 24.46 -17.89
CA TRP A 83 -18.45 23.34 -18.30
C TRP A 83 -17.08 23.80 -18.82
N ASN A 84 -17.06 24.73 -19.77
CA ASN A 84 -15.81 25.19 -20.37
C ASN A 84 -14.87 25.84 -19.34
N LEU A 85 -15.44 26.62 -18.41
CA LEU A 85 -14.67 27.20 -17.31
C LEU A 85 -14.14 26.12 -16.37
N PHE A 86 -15.02 25.25 -15.87
CA PHE A 86 -14.65 24.17 -14.94
C PHE A 86 -13.59 23.24 -15.54
N PHE A 87 -13.80 22.83 -16.79
CA PHE A 87 -12.87 21.97 -17.50
C PHE A 87 -11.49 22.64 -17.61
N ARG A 88 -11.43 23.91 -18.03
CA ARG A 88 -10.15 24.61 -18.21
C ARG A 88 -9.43 24.92 -16.89
N THR A 89 -10.15 25.24 -15.81
CA THR A 89 -9.52 25.68 -14.55
C THR A 89 -9.24 24.53 -13.59
N GLU A 90 -10.13 23.55 -13.50
CA GLU A 90 -10.06 22.47 -12.50
C GLU A 90 -9.53 21.16 -13.07
N ILE A 91 -9.80 20.85 -14.35
CA ILE A 91 -9.46 19.55 -14.95
C ILE A 91 -8.22 19.63 -15.85
N ALA A 92 -8.26 20.47 -16.87
CA ALA A 92 -7.29 20.61 -17.95
C ALA A 92 -6.44 21.89 -17.80
N ASN A 93 -6.15 22.29 -16.56
CA ASN A 93 -5.31 23.44 -16.30
C ASN A 93 -3.87 23.16 -16.77
N PRO A 94 -3.30 23.97 -17.69
CA PRO A 94 -1.97 23.71 -18.25
C PRO A 94 -0.85 23.87 -17.22
N ASN A 95 -1.12 24.52 -16.08
CA ASN A 95 -0.16 24.62 -14.99
C ASN A 95 -0.15 23.35 -14.10
N HIS A 96 -1.14 22.47 -14.23
CA HIS A 96 -1.21 21.27 -13.41
C HIS A 96 -0.31 20.16 -13.92
N SER A 97 0.71 19.83 -13.11
CA SER A 97 1.58 18.68 -13.37
C SER A 97 0.88 17.34 -13.12
N ILE A 98 1.51 16.24 -13.55
CA ILE A 98 1.08 14.87 -13.22
C ILE A 98 0.90 14.67 -11.70
N GLU A 99 1.77 15.28 -10.89
CA GLU A 99 1.68 15.21 -9.43
C GLU A 99 0.43 15.92 -8.90
N GLU A 100 0.04 17.05 -9.50
CA GLU A 100 -1.15 17.82 -9.13
C GLU A 100 -2.44 17.13 -9.60
N LYS A 101 -2.41 16.50 -10.78
CA LYS A 101 -3.51 15.65 -11.26
C LYS A 101 -3.69 14.41 -10.38
N THR A 102 -2.58 13.80 -9.94
CA THR A 102 -2.60 12.72 -8.94
C THR A 102 -3.15 13.21 -7.60
N ALA A 103 -2.74 14.39 -7.13
CA ALA A 103 -3.27 15.00 -5.92
C ALA A 103 -4.78 15.28 -6.03
N THR A 104 -5.25 15.72 -7.20
CA THR A 104 -6.67 15.90 -7.49
C THR A 104 -7.44 14.59 -7.35
N ILE A 105 -6.91 13.47 -7.85
CA ILE A 105 -7.59 12.17 -7.70
C ILE A 105 -7.51 11.63 -6.26
N GLN A 106 -6.35 11.76 -5.61
CA GLN A 106 -6.09 11.10 -4.33
C GLN A 106 -6.60 11.91 -3.12
N GLU A 107 -6.49 13.23 -3.16
CA GLU A 107 -6.74 14.14 -2.03
C GLU A 107 -7.87 15.13 -2.32
N ASP A 108 -7.88 15.77 -3.49
CA ASP A 108 -8.77 16.89 -3.84
C ASP A 108 -9.78 16.54 -4.95
N TYR A 109 -10.50 15.44 -4.74
CA TYR A 109 -11.41 14.85 -5.74
C TYR A 109 -12.79 15.53 -5.77
N ILE A 110 -12.98 16.60 -5.00
CA ILE A 110 -14.20 17.40 -4.93
C ILE A 110 -13.81 18.84 -5.29
N LYS A 111 -14.22 19.31 -6.47
CA LYS A 111 -13.91 20.64 -6.99
C LYS A 111 -15.09 21.59 -6.81
N ILE A 112 -14.80 22.86 -6.56
CA ILE A 112 -15.85 23.87 -6.38
C ILE A 112 -16.14 24.53 -7.72
N LEU A 113 -17.34 24.29 -8.26
CA LEU A 113 -17.87 25.03 -9.40
C LEU A 113 -18.48 26.34 -8.93
N LYS A 114 -18.02 27.47 -9.47
CA LYS A 114 -18.71 28.76 -9.40
C LYS A 114 -19.72 28.84 -10.54
N ARG A 115 -21.00 28.88 -10.20
CA ARG A 115 -22.11 28.83 -11.15
C ARG A 115 -22.41 30.21 -11.74
N ASP A 116 -23.12 30.23 -12.86
CA ASP A 116 -23.51 31.46 -13.55
C ASP A 116 -24.37 32.38 -12.66
N ASP A 117 -25.16 31.79 -11.75
CA ASP A 117 -25.98 32.48 -10.74
C ASP A 117 -25.19 32.98 -9.51
N ARG A 118 -23.85 32.88 -9.54
CA ARG A 118 -22.91 33.19 -8.45
C ARG A 118 -22.99 32.27 -7.23
N SER A 119 -23.80 31.21 -7.26
CA SER A 119 -23.74 30.15 -6.25
C SER A 119 -22.53 29.24 -6.45
N ALA A 120 -22.18 28.46 -5.43
CA ALA A 120 -21.11 27.48 -5.50
C ALA A 120 -21.70 26.06 -5.36
N LYS A 121 -21.18 25.10 -6.15
CA LYS A 121 -21.54 23.69 -6.06
C LYS A 121 -20.29 22.82 -5.99
N ASN A 122 -20.31 21.83 -5.09
CA ASN A 122 -19.27 20.81 -5.04
C ASN A 122 -19.51 19.78 -6.15
N ILE A 123 -18.51 19.59 -7.00
CA ILE A 123 -18.48 18.61 -8.08
C ILE A 123 -17.49 17.52 -7.70
N TYR A 124 -18.00 16.32 -7.47
CA TYR A 124 -17.23 15.12 -7.24
C TYR A 124 -16.69 14.60 -8.57
N LEU A 125 -15.39 14.31 -8.61
CA LEU A 125 -14.76 13.56 -9.71
C LEU A 125 -14.89 12.05 -9.50
N LEU A 126 -14.90 11.65 -8.23
CA LEU A 126 -15.03 10.27 -7.76
C LEU A 126 -15.89 10.24 -6.50
N ASP A 127 -16.78 9.26 -6.39
CA ASP A 127 -17.42 8.93 -5.11
C ASP A 127 -16.55 7.92 -4.36
N LYS A 128 -15.80 8.40 -3.36
CA LYS A 128 -14.96 7.54 -2.52
C LYS A 128 -15.72 6.93 -1.33
N GLN A 129 -16.92 7.41 -1.02
CA GLN A 129 -17.74 6.90 0.07
C GLN A 129 -18.50 5.66 -0.41
N ASN A 130 -19.21 5.80 -1.53
CA ASN A 130 -19.95 4.73 -2.19
C ASN A 130 -19.31 4.44 -3.55
N ILE A 131 -18.26 3.61 -3.53
CA ILE A 131 -17.43 3.38 -4.71
C ILE A 131 -18.22 2.90 -5.95
N HIS A 132 -19.33 2.20 -5.76
CA HIS A 132 -20.15 1.65 -6.85
C HIS A 132 -20.96 2.70 -7.64
N ASN A 133 -21.07 3.93 -7.12
CA ASN A 133 -21.64 5.07 -7.84
C ASN A 133 -20.75 5.54 -9.01
N ASN A 134 -19.46 5.16 -8.98
CA ASN A 134 -18.55 5.42 -10.10
C ASN A 134 -18.84 4.51 -11.29
N HIS A 135 -18.70 5.06 -12.48
CA HIS A 135 -18.93 4.38 -13.75
C HIS A 135 -17.60 4.01 -14.39
N LEU A 136 -17.51 2.76 -14.88
CA LEU A 136 -16.32 2.22 -15.54
C LEU A 136 -16.60 2.11 -17.03
N GLN A 137 -15.67 2.62 -17.83
CA GLN A 137 -15.76 2.58 -19.28
C GLN A 137 -14.41 2.16 -19.88
N ILE A 138 -14.43 1.64 -21.09
CA ILE A 138 -13.24 1.20 -21.83
C ILE A 138 -13.18 1.97 -23.13
N ILE A 139 -12.00 2.48 -23.44
CA ILE A 139 -11.64 2.94 -24.77
C ILE A 139 -10.42 2.16 -25.23
N ASN A 140 -10.31 1.95 -26.53
CA ASN A 140 -9.15 1.30 -27.11
C ASN A 140 -8.69 2.02 -28.37
N GLN A 141 -7.42 1.85 -28.70
CA GLN A 141 -6.81 2.35 -29.93
C GLN A 141 -7.07 3.86 -30.12
N TYR A 142 -6.82 4.63 -29.06
CA TYR A 142 -6.88 6.09 -29.07
C TYR A 142 -5.58 6.64 -29.62
N GLU A 143 -5.67 7.56 -30.57
CA GLU A 143 -4.51 8.23 -31.18
C GLU A 143 -4.44 9.67 -30.71
N ALA A 144 -3.34 10.04 -30.08
CA ALA A 144 -3.10 11.42 -29.68
C ALA A 144 -2.86 12.31 -30.92
N GLU A 145 -3.79 13.22 -31.23
CA GLU A 145 -3.76 14.08 -32.43
C GLU A 145 -2.53 15.01 -32.51
N SER A 146 -1.90 15.33 -31.37
CA SER A 146 -0.83 16.34 -31.25
C SER A 146 0.45 15.85 -30.57
N GLY A 147 0.65 14.53 -30.44
CA GLY A 147 1.90 13.97 -29.93
C GLY A 147 3.07 14.13 -30.92
N GLN A 148 4.32 14.05 -30.42
CA GLN A 148 5.51 14.11 -31.29
C GLN A 148 5.56 13.01 -32.36
N ARG A 149 4.78 11.91 -32.16
CA ARG A 149 4.54 10.80 -33.07
C ARG A 149 3.10 10.30 -32.89
N SER A 150 2.52 9.67 -33.93
CA SER A 150 1.28 8.89 -33.78
C SER A 150 1.57 7.71 -32.85
N ASN A 151 1.12 7.84 -31.60
CA ASN A 151 1.18 6.80 -30.58
C ASN A 151 -0.25 6.31 -30.36
N ARG A 152 -0.46 5.01 -30.61
CA ARG A 152 -1.74 4.34 -30.49
C ARG A 152 -1.80 3.64 -29.13
N TYR A 153 -2.73 4.06 -28.29
CA TYR A 153 -2.89 3.52 -26.94
C TYR A 153 -3.76 2.25 -27.00
N ASP A 154 -3.25 1.14 -26.47
CA ASP A 154 -3.92 -0.17 -26.55
C ASP A 154 -5.29 -0.13 -25.86
N VAL A 155 -5.33 -0.16 -24.53
CA VAL A 155 -6.58 -0.12 -23.76
C VAL A 155 -6.47 0.87 -22.61
N SER A 156 -7.47 1.73 -22.45
CA SER A 156 -7.56 2.66 -21.33
C SER A 156 -8.91 2.54 -20.63
N ILE A 157 -8.88 2.50 -19.32
CA ILE A 157 -10.07 2.40 -18.49
C ILE A 157 -10.36 3.79 -17.93
N LEU A 158 -11.57 4.25 -18.24
CA LEU A 158 -12.10 5.50 -17.75
C LEU A 158 -12.92 5.25 -16.48
N VAL A 159 -12.73 6.10 -15.47
CA VAL A 159 -13.58 6.16 -14.28
C VAL A 159 -14.27 7.51 -14.27
N ASN A 160 -15.60 7.49 -14.41
CA ASN A 160 -16.40 8.70 -14.63
C ASN A 160 -15.85 9.56 -15.78
N GLY A 161 -15.37 8.92 -16.86
CA GLY A 161 -14.81 9.58 -18.04
C GLY A 161 -13.35 10.02 -17.93
N LEU A 162 -12.72 9.98 -16.75
CA LEU A 162 -11.28 10.26 -16.59
C LEU A 162 -10.44 9.01 -16.84
N PRO A 163 -9.37 9.05 -17.67
CA PRO A 163 -8.47 7.92 -17.84
C PRO A 163 -7.61 7.74 -16.59
N LEU A 164 -7.95 6.73 -15.77
CA LEU A 164 -7.24 6.46 -14.52
C LEU A 164 -6.34 5.22 -14.60
N ILE A 165 -6.58 4.32 -15.56
CA ILE A 165 -5.77 3.12 -15.75
C ILE A 165 -5.47 2.96 -17.23
N HIS A 166 -4.22 2.63 -17.54
CA HIS A 166 -3.79 2.33 -18.90
C HIS A 166 -3.16 0.94 -18.94
N VAL A 167 -3.57 0.13 -19.91
CA VAL A 167 -3.14 -1.25 -20.10
C VAL A 167 -2.39 -1.33 -21.43
N GLU A 168 -1.13 -1.74 -21.36
CA GLU A 168 -0.29 -1.99 -22.53
C GLU A 168 -0.14 -3.50 -22.71
N LEU A 169 -0.50 -3.97 -23.90
CA LEU A 169 -0.49 -5.39 -24.25
C LEU A 169 0.68 -5.68 -25.19
N LYS A 170 1.28 -6.85 -24.99
CA LYS A 170 2.28 -7.42 -25.87
C LYS A 170 1.86 -8.80 -26.33
N ARG A 171 2.27 -9.20 -27.53
CA ARG A 171 2.10 -10.59 -27.98
C ARG A 171 2.80 -11.58 -27.03
N ARG A 172 2.28 -12.80 -26.92
CA ARG A 172 2.87 -13.86 -26.09
C ARG A 172 4.33 -14.12 -26.48
N GLY A 173 5.19 -14.31 -25.48
CA GLY A 173 6.63 -14.55 -25.65
C GLY A 173 7.51 -13.28 -25.68
N VAL A 174 6.91 -12.09 -25.76
CA VAL A 174 7.64 -10.82 -25.61
C VAL A 174 7.87 -10.52 -24.13
N ALA A 175 9.02 -9.94 -23.80
CA ALA A 175 9.37 -9.55 -22.44
C ALA A 175 8.52 -8.35 -21.97
N LEU A 176 8.04 -8.38 -20.72
CA LEU A 176 7.20 -7.31 -20.17
C LEU A 176 7.90 -5.96 -20.10
N GLU A 177 9.23 -5.96 -20.05
CA GLU A 177 10.08 -4.79 -20.10
C GLU A 177 9.87 -3.97 -21.37
N GLU A 178 9.48 -4.60 -22.49
CA GLU A 178 9.15 -3.88 -23.73
C GLU A 178 7.87 -3.05 -23.57
N ALA A 179 6.81 -3.62 -22.99
CA ALA A 179 5.57 -2.90 -22.65
C ALA A 179 5.86 -1.74 -21.68
N PHE A 180 6.69 -2.01 -20.67
CA PHE A 180 7.11 -1.00 -19.70
C PHE A 180 7.85 0.18 -20.37
N ASN A 181 8.77 -0.12 -21.30
CA ASN A 181 9.49 0.90 -22.06
C ASN A 181 8.60 1.67 -23.04
N GLN A 182 7.54 1.05 -23.56
CA GLN A 182 6.55 1.69 -24.42
C GLN A 182 5.73 2.74 -23.66
N ILE A 183 5.22 2.40 -22.48
CA ILE A 183 4.53 3.38 -21.61
C ILE A 183 5.46 4.55 -21.26
N ASN A 184 6.73 4.27 -20.99
CA ASN A 184 7.73 5.30 -20.71
C ASN A 184 7.91 6.31 -21.84
N ARG A 185 7.75 5.85 -23.08
CA ARG A 185 7.78 6.69 -24.28
C ARG A 185 6.52 7.56 -24.36
N TYR A 186 5.33 6.98 -24.16
CA TYR A 186 4.07 7.73 -24.19
C TYR A 186 4.02 8.89 -23.21
N GLN A 187 4.52 8.67 -21.99
CA GLN A 187 4.59 9.70 -20.96
C GLN A 187 5.48 10.88 -21.36
N ARG A 188 6.55 10.65 -22.15
CA ARG A 188 7.43 11.71 -22.65
C ARG A 188 6.86 12.42 -23.88
N GLU A 189 6.17 11.68 -24.73
CA GLU A 189 5.88 12.12 -26.10
C GLU A 189 4.42 12.52 -26.36
N SER A 190 3.47 12.04 -25.54
CA SER A 190 2.05 12.11 -25.94
C SER A 190 1.01 12.20 -24.81
N PHE A 191 1.26 11.76 -23.58
CA PHE A 191 0.23 11.87 -22.52
C PHE A 191 -0.13 13.32 -22.15
N TRP A 192 0.79 14.27 -22.37
CA TRP A 192 0.57 15.70 -22.20
C TRP A 192 -0.14 16.36 -23.40
N SER A 193 -0.35 15.62 -24.50
CA SER A 193 -0.98 16.18 -25.70
C SER A 193 -2.44 16.56 -25.44
N GLY A 194 -2.95 17.51 -26.24
CA GLY A 194 -4.30 18.04 -26.05
C GLY A 194 -4.50 18.70 -24.70
N SER A 195 -5.59 18.36 -24.02
CA SER A 195 -5.93 18.78 -22.64
C SER A 195 -5.15 18.04 -21.55
N GLY A 196 -4.23 17.14 -21.92
CA GLY A 196 -3.44 16.35 -20.98
C GLY A 196 -4.27 15.43 -20.09
N LEU A 197 -5.42 14.94 -20.56
CA LEU A 197 -6.29 14.08 -19.75
C LEU A 197 -5.62 12.75 -19.36
N PHE A 198 -4.74 12.21 -20.20
CA PHE A 198 -3.98 10.98 -19.90
C PHE A 198 -2.94 11.16 -18.78
N GLU A 199 -2.62 12.39 -18.37
CA GLU A 199 -1.80 12.63 -17.18
C GLU A 199 -2.52 12.28 -15.87
N TYR A 200 -3.84 12.03 -15.90
CA TYR A 200 -4.60 11.54 -14.76
C TYR A 200 -4.42 10.04 -14.47
N ILE A 201 -3.71 9.29 -15.33
CA ILE A 201 -3.47 7.86 -15.08
C ILE A 201 -2.83 7.66 -13.71
N GLN A 202 -3.43 6.78 -12.91
CA GLN A 202 -2.96 6.40 -11.59
C GLN A 202 -2.19 5.07 -11.65
N ILE A 203 -2.70 4.12 -12.43
CA ILE A 203 -2.19 2.75 -12.50
C ILE A 203 -1.86 2.40 -13.95
N PHE A 204 -0.70 1.81 -14.15
CA PHE A 204 -0.34 1.14 -15.39
C PHE A 204 -0.42 -0.37 -15.21
N VAL A 205 -0.91 -1.06 -16.23
CA VAL A 205 -0.89 -2.52 -16.33
C VAL A 205 -0.13 -2.89 -17.60
N ILE A 206 0.77 -3.86 -17.48
CA ILE A 206 1.53 -4.41 -18.60
C ILE A 206 1.28 -5.90 -18.66
N SER A 207 0.98 -6.42 -19.84
CA SER A 207 0.77 -7.85 -20.02
C SER A 207 1.33 -8.34 -21.35
N ASN A 208 1.77 -9.59 -21.37
CA ASN A 208 2.06 -10.33 -22.61
C ASN A 208 1.09 -11.51 -22.81
N GLY A 209 -0.09 -11.44 -22.19
CA GLY A 209 -1.07 -12.53 -22.11
C GLY A 209 -0.75 -13.54 -21.00
N THR A 210 0.47 -14.05 -20.95
CA THR A 210 0.88 -15.07 -19.96
C THR A 210 1.23 -14.51 -18.57
N HIS A 211 1.79 -13.30 -18.55
CA HIS A 211 2.27 -12.63 -17.37
C HIS A 211 1.71 -11.22 -17.36
N THR A 212 1.16 -10.79 -16.24
CA THR A 212 0.54 -9.48 -16.08
C THR A 212 1.04 -8.83 -14.81
N LYS A 213 1.50 -7.59 -14.91
CA LYS A 213 1.95 -6.78 -13.78
C LYS A 213 1.28 -5.42 -13.77
N TYR A 214 1.20 -4.82 -12.59
CA TYR A 214 0.71 -3.46 -12.41
C TYR A 214 1.69 -2.60 -11.59
N TYR A 215 1.62 -1.29 -11.76
CA TYR A 215 2.43 -0.32 -11.02
C TYR A 215 1.78 1.07 -11.01
N SER A 216 2.21 1.92 -10.09
CA SER A 216 1.72 3.30 -9.99
C SER A 216 2.45 4.22 -10.97
N ASN A 217 1.78 5.30 -11.39
CA ASN A 217 2.33 6.29 -12.32
C ASN A 217 3.69 6.88 -11.85
N THR A 218 3.89 7.05 -10.54
CA THR A 218 5.10 7.72 -10.03
C THR A 218 6.30 6.79 -9.80
N THR A 219 6.19 5.49 -10.08
CA THR A 219 7.25 4.48 -9.89
C THR A 219 8.57 4.84 -10.60
N ARG A 220 8.56 5.83 -11.50
CA ARG A 220 9.70 6.31 -12.29
C ARG A 220 10.43 7.54 -11.72
N TRP A 221 9.78 8.42 -10.94
CA TRP A 221 10.37 9.74 -10.63
C TRP A 221 11.57 9.69 -9.68
N GLN A 222 11.62 8.75 -8.74
CA GLN A 222 12.78 8.54 -7.85
C GLN A 222 14.06 8.25 -8.63
N HIS A 223 13.98 7.39 -9.66
CA HIS A 223 15.13 7.02 -10.47
C HIS A 223 15.67 8.18 -11.31
N ILE A 224 14.80 9.09 -11.78
CA ILE A 224 15.26 10.28 -12.55
C ILE A 224 16.03 11.23 -11.64
N LYS A 225 15.54 11.48 -10.41
CA LYS A 225 16.25 12.30 -9.42
C LYS A 225 17.61 11.69 -9.06
N GLU A 226 17.66 10.40 -8.75
CA GLU A 226 18.90 9.67 -8.42
C GLU A 226 19.90 9.64 -9.60
N SER A 227 19.40 9.56 -10.84
CA SER A 227 20.25 9.59 -12.04
C SER A 227 20.77 11.00 -12.37
N SER A 228 20.03 12.06 -12.00
CA SER A 228 20.42 13.46 -12.23
C SER A 228 21.39 14.01 -11.17
N GLU A 229 21.49 13.39 -9.99
CA GLU A 229 22.43 13.76 -8.91
C GLU A 229 23.86 13.20 -9.12
N GLY A 230 24.19 12.74 -10.33
CA GLY A 230 25.58 12.72 -10.81
C GLY A 230 26.45 11.53 -10.42
N THR A 231 25.91 10.46 -9.81
CA THR A 231 26.71 9.25 -9.48
C THR A 231 26.41 8.06 -10.41
N VAL A 232 26.43 8.27 -11.73
CA VAL A 232 26.37 7.15 -12.68
C VAL A 232 27.78 6.55 -12.83
N LYS A 233 28.13 5.58 -11.98
CA LYS A 233 29.28 4.69 -12.25
C LYS A 233 29.02 3.97 -13.59
N LYS A 234 29.89 4.20 -14.58
CA LYS A 234 29.90 3.50 -15.88
C LYS A 234 29.88 1.98 -15.64
N GLY A 235 28.77 1.31 -15.94
CA GLY A 235 28.69 -0.16 -15.90
C GLY A 235 27.30 -0.74 -15.62
N LYS A 236 26.39 -0.02 -14.95
CA LYS A 236 25.00 -0.49 -14.74
C LYS A 236 24.07 0.16 -15.76
N ARG A 237 23.69 -0.58 -16.80
CA ARG A 237 22.57 -0.21 -17.68
C ARG A 237 21.31 -0.04 -16.81
N ALA A 238 20.56 1.02 -17.04
CA ALA A 238 19.33 1.34 -16.32
C ALA A 238 18.27 0.24 -16.57
N SER A 239 18.14 -0.71 -15.64
CA SER A 239 17.09 -1.75 -15.62
C SER A 239 16.18 -1.68 -14.38
N ASN A 240 16.26 -0.62 -13.57
CA ASN A 240 15.86 -0.69 -12.15
C ASN A 240 14.51 -0.02 -11.80
N SER A 241 13.62 0.28 -12.75
CA SER A 241 12.24 0.72 -12.47
C SER A 241 11.18 -0.35 -12.69
N PHE A 242 11.48 -1.38 -13.50
CA PHE A 242 10.62 -2.56 -13.66
C PHE A 242 10.53 -3.38 -12.37
N GLU A 243 11.53 -3.33 -11.48
CA GLU A 243 11.54 -4.07 -10.21
C GLU A 243 10.41 -3.67 -9.25
N PHE A 244 9.88 -2.45 -9.39
CA PHE A 244 8.77 -1.95 -8.59
C PHE A 244 7.39 -2.33 -9.16
N THR A 245 7.36 -3.03 -10.29
CA THR A 245 6.12 -3.61 -10.83
C THR A 245 5.70 -4.83 -10.02
N SER A 246 4.40 -4.92 -9.71
CA SER A 246 3.86 -5.93 -8.81
C SER A 246 3.00 -6.94 -9.55
N TRP A 247 3.09 -8.20 -9.13
CA TRP A 247 2.12 -9.24 -9.49
C TRP A 247 0.83 -9.04 -8.70
N TRP A 248 -0.31 -9.34 -9.31
CA TRP A 248 -1.54 -9.58 -8.55
C TRP A 248 -1.53 -10.99 -7.98
N ALA A 249 -2.23 -11.20 -6.86
CA ALA A 249 -2.21 -12.46 -6.14
C ALA A 249 -3.49 -12.65 -5.32
N ASP A 250 -3.79 -13.89 -4.95
CA ASP A 250 -4.83 -14.21 -3.97
C ASP A 250 -4.38 -13.93 -2.52
N GLU A 251 -5.27 -14.12 -1.54
CA GLU A 251 -4.98 -13.97 -0.11
C GLU A 251 -3.89 -14.93 0.40
N LYS A 252 -3.66 -16.06 -0.28
CA LYS A 252 -2.58 -17.00 0.06
C LYS A 252 -1.23 -16.60 -0.55
N ASN A 253 -1.18 -15.43 -1.20
CA ASN A 253 -0.04 -14.91 -1.93
C ASN A 253 0.32 -15.75 -3.16
N ASN A 254 -0.61 -16.49 -3.77
CA ASN A 254 -0.38 -17.16 -5.04
C ASN A 254 -0.54 -16.15 -6.18
N PRO A 255 0.48 -15.94 -7.03
CA PRO A 255 0.39 -14.99 -8.15
C PRO A 255 -0.66 -15.39 -9.18
N ILE A 256 -1.43 -14.41 -9.66
CA ILE A 256 -2.40 -14.53 -10.76
C ILE A 256 -1.77 -13.85 -11.98
N LEU A 257 -1.19 -14.66 -12.87
CA LEU A 257 -0.29 -14.19 -13.93
C LEU A 257 -1.00 -13.95 -15.27
N ASP A 258 -1.90 -14.87 -15.65
CA ASP A 258 -2.60 -14.81 -16.94
C ASP A 258 -3.52 -13.58 -17.01
N LEU A 259 -3.57 -12.94 -18.18
CA LEU A 259 -4.32 -11.70 -18.40
C LEU A 259 -5.83 -11.85 -18.11
N MET A 260 -6.42 -12.97 -18.50
CA MET A 260 -7.88 -13.17 -18.35
C MET A 260 -8.25 -13.43 -16.89
N ASP A 261 -7.42 -14.20 -16.19
CA ASP A 261 -7.58 -14.46 -14.76
C ASP A 261 -7.31 -13.19 -13.93
N PHE A 262 -6.30 -12.41 -14.33
CA PHE A 262 -6.05 -11.08 -13.80
C PHE A 262 -7.27 -10.17 -14.02
N ALA A 263 -7.86 -10.15 -15.22
CA ALA A 263 -9.05 -9.35 -15.52
C ALA A 263 -10.26 -9.71 -14.65
N LYS A 264 -10.52 -11.02 -14.49
CA LYS A 264 -11.63 -11.53 -13.65
C LYS A 264 -11.51 -11.11 -12.19
N THR A 265 -10.30 -10.86 -11.69
CA THR A 265 -10.04 -10.52 -10.29
C THR A 265 -9.69 -9.03 -10.08
N PHE A 266 -8.58 -8.54 -10.65
CA PHE A 266 -8.09 -7.17 -10.49
C PHE A 266 -9.05 -6.13 -11.09
N PHE A 267 -9.60 -6.41 -12.27
CA PHE A 267 -10.58 -5.55 -12.94
C PHE A 267 -12.03 -5.92 -12.59
N TYR A 268 -12.25 -6.70 -11.54
CA TYR A 268 -13.59 -6.76 -10.96
C TYR A 268 -13.98 -5.36 -10.46
N LYS A 269 -15.19 -4.88 -10.81
CA LYS A 269 -15.64 -3.50 -10.53
C LYS A 269 -15.40 -3.07 -9.09
N HIS A 270 -15.70 -3.92 -8.12
CA HIS A 270 -15.45 -3.64 -6.70
C HIS A 270 -13.95 -3.48 -6.41
N ALA A 271 -13.14 -4.43 -6.88
CA ALA A 271 -11.71 -4.51 -6.59
C ALA A 271 -10.98 -3.28 -7.13
N ILE A 272 -11.14 -2.97 -8.42
CA ILE A 272 -10.42 -1.86 -9.06
C ILE A 272 -10.79 -0.49 -8.47
N LEU A 273 -12.07 -0.28 -8.14
CA LEU A 273 -12.53 0.96 -7.54
C LEU A 273 -12.02 1.11 -6.12
N ASN A 274 -11.96 0.04 -5.33
CA ASN A 274 -11.30 0.04 -4.03
C ASN A 274 -9.80 0.30 -4.15
N ILE A 275 -9.11 -0.30 -5.13
CA ILE A 275 -7.68 -0.05 -5.34
C ILE A 275 -7.42 1.43 -5.60
N LEU A 276 -8.18 2.04 -6.53
CA LEU A 276 -8.04 3.45 -6.89
C LEU A 276 -8.43 4.41 -5.74
N THR A 277 -9.50 4.11 -5.00
CA THR A 277 -10.06 5.05 -4.01
C THR A 277 -9.55 4.83 -2.59
N ARG A 278 -9.20 3.60 -2.24
CA ARG A 278 -8.81 3.19 -0.88
C ARG A 278 -7.39 2.68 -0.79
N TYR A 279 -6.83 1.99 -1.78
CA TYR A 279 -5.51 1.32 -1.63
C TYR A 279 -4.38 1.93 -2.46
N CYS A 280 -4.58 3.15 -2.96
CA CYS A 280 -3.51 4.03 -3.36
C CYS A 280 -3.08 4.91 -2.16
N VAL A 281 -1.78 5.14 -2.04
CA VAL A 281 -1.18 6.05 -1.06
C VAL A 281 -0.41 7.11 -1.81
N PHE A 282 -0.81 8.36 -1.62
CA PHE A 282 -0.06 9.50 -2.12
C PHE A 282 0.80 10.06 -0.98
N THR A 283 2.11 9.96 -1.11
CA THR A 283 3.09 10.23 -0.05
C THR A 283 3.36 11.73 0.13
N ALA A 284 4.05 12.10 1.20
CA ALA A 284 4.49 13.48 1.44
C ALA A 284 5.46 13.99 0.38
N ASP A 285 6.19 13.07 -0.25
CA ASP A 285 7.08 13.30 -1.38
C ASP A 285 6.37 13.32 -2.74
N ARG A 286 5.03 13.47 -2.75
CA ARG A 286 4.20 13.49 -3.98
C ARG A 286 4.36 12.23 -4.84
N MET A 287 4.62 11.08 -4.21
CA MET A 287 4.66 9.80 -4.89
C MET A 287 3.36 9.02 -4.69
N LEU A 288 2.81 8.50 -5.77
CA LEU A 288 1.73 7.53 -5.76
C LEU A 288 2.30 6.13 -5.56
N LEU A 289 1.83 5.42 -4.56
CA LEU A 289 2.11 4.01 -4.32
C LEU A 289 0.80 3.25 -4.39
N VAL A 290 0.73 2.20 -5.20
CA VAL A 290 -0.41 1.28 -5.19
C VAL A 290 -0.05 0.12 -4.28
N MET A 291 -0.89 -0.19 -3.30
CA MET A 291 -0.62 -1.28 -2.37
C MET A 291 -0.58 -2.64 -3.09
N ARG A 292 0.31 -3.51 -2.61
CA ARG A 292 0.42 -4.90 -3.06
C ARG A 292 -0.71 -5.76 -2.46
N PRO A 293 -1.06 -6.91 -3.06
CA PRO A 293 -2.22 -7.71 -2.63
C PRO A 293 -2.16 -8.07 -1.14
N TYR A 294 -1.00 -8.54 -0.67
CA TYR A 294 -0.80 -8.90 0.74
C TYR A 294 -0.99 -7.72 1.73
N GLN A 295 -0.77 -6.48 1.28
CA GLN A 295 -0.97 -5.27 2.07
C GLN A 295 -2.47 -4.93 2.14
N ILE A 296 -3.17 -5.07 1.02
CA ILE A 296 -4.63 -4.89 0.92
C ILE A 296 -5.32 -5.91 1.82
N VAL A 297 -4.97 -7.20 1.70
CA VAL A 297 -5.53 -8.28 2.54
C VAL A 297 -5.28 -8.01 4.02
N ALA A 298 -4.06 -7.67 4.42
CA ALA A 298 -3.75 -7.35 5.81
C ALA A 298 -4.63 -6.22 6.36
N THR A 299 -4.83 -5.18 5.56
CA THR A 299 -5.67 -4.02 5.90
C THR A 299 -7.14 -4.42 6.04
N GLU A 300 -7.70 -5.14 5.07
CA GLU A 300 -9.09 -5.61 5.08
C GLU A 300 -9.36 -6.55 6.25
N LYS A 301 -8.43 -7.47 6.57
CA LYS A 301 -8.57 -8.36 7.71
C LYS A 301 -8.62 -7.59 9.03
N ILE A 302 -7.82 -6.54 9.19
CA ILE A 302 -7.87 -5.69 10.39
C ILE A 302 -9.20 -4.94 10.47
N LEU A 303 -9.63 -4.27 9.40
CA LEU A 303 -10.89 -3.53 9.37
C LEU A 303 -12.09 -4.44 9.65
N LYS A 304 -12.14 -5.60 9.00
CA LYS A 304 -13.16 -6.64 9.24
C LYS A 304 -13.11 -7.16 10.67
N LYS A 305 -11.92 -7.32 11.25
CA LYS A 305 -11.77 -7.75 12.66
C LYS A 305 -12.31 -6.71 13.62
N ILE A 306 -12.06 -5.42 13.37
CA ILE A 306 -12.63 -4.30 14.14
C ILE A 306 -14.15 -4.36 14.09
N GLU A 307 -14.73 -4.42 12.89
CA GLU A 307 -16.17 -4.46 12.68
C GLU A 307 -16.82 -5.66 13.37
N ILE A 308 -16.35 -6.88 13.08
CA ILE A 308 -16.89 -8.12 13.66
C ILE A 308 -16.82 -8.05 15.18
N SER A 309 -15.65 -7.76 15.75
CA SER A 309 -15.50 -7.77 17.21
C SER A 309 -16.32 -6.68 17.90
N THR A 310 -16.49 -5.50 17.27
CA THR A 310 -17.40 -4.45 17.74
C THR A 310 -18.84 -4.95 17.79
N ASN A 311 -19.33 -5.55 16.69
CA ASN A 311 -20.70 -6.07 16.60
C ASN A 311 -20.98 -7.17 17.64
N TYR A 312 -19.99 -8.02 17.91
CA TYR A 312 -20.08 -9.07 18.93
C TYR A 312 -19.75 -8.58 20.36
N LYS A 313 -19.56 -7.28 20.57
CA LYS A 313 -19.24 -6.66 21.88
C LYS A 313 -18.01 -7.29 22.56
N LYS A 314 -17.00 -7.60 21.76
CA LYS A 314 -15.71 -8.15 22.18
C LYS A 314 -14.55 -7.15 22.37
N PRO A 315 -14.65 -5.83 22.12
CA PRO A 315 -13.53 -4.93 22.40
C PRO A 315 -13.01 -5.06 23.84
N GLY A 316 -11.73 -4.75 24.03
CA GLY A 316 -11.05 -4.94 25.30
C GLY A 316 -10.47 -6.34 25.53
N THR A 317 -10.67 -7.25 24.57
CA THR A 317 -10.16 -8.63 24.61
C THR A 317 -9.17 -8.90 23.48
N THR A 318 -8.33 -9.93 23.64
CA THR A 318 -7.42 -10.38 22.57
C THR A 318 -8.16 -10.94 21.35
N GLU A 319 -9.43 -11.35 21.49
CA GLU A 319 -10.28 -11.78 20.37
C GLU A 319 -10.68 -10.62 19.46
N ALA A 320 -10.60 -9.37 19.94
CA ALA A 320 -10.88 -8.16 19.17
C ALA A 320 -9.64 -7.57 18.47
N GLY A 321 -8.47 -8.17 18.68
CA GLY A 321 -7.20 -7.81 18.06
C GLY A 321 -6.69 -8.87 17.06
N GLY A 322 -5.45 -8.69 16.66
CA GLY A 322 -4.69 -9.69 15.89
C GLY A 322 -3.34 -9.14 15.46
N TYR A 323 -2.54 -9.95 14.77
CA TYR A 323 -1.26 -9.49 14.24
C TYR A 323 -1.04 -9.88 12.79
N ILE A 324 -0.24 -9.06 12.11
CA ILE A 324 0.20 -9.24 10.73
C ILE A 324 1.67 -9.65 10.75
N TRP A 325 1.96 -10.81 10.18
CA TRP A 325 3.32 -11.28 10.02
C TRP A 325 3.81 -11.03 8.60
N HIS A 326 4.48 -9.92 8.39
CA HIS A 326 5.02 -9.52 7.10
C HIS A 326 6.52 -9.35 7.21
N THR A 327 7.31 -9.87 6.28
CA THR A 327 8.78 -9.81 6.38
C THR A 327 9.33 -8.37 6.43
N THR A 328 10.53 -8.18 6.97
CA THR A 328 11.23 -6.89 6.94
C THR A 328 11.44 -6.44 5.49
N GLY A 329 11.23 -5.16 5.21
CA GLY A 329 11.31 -4.60 3.85
C GLY A 329 10.06 -4.79 2.98
N SER A 330 9.00 -5.47 3.44
CA SER A 330 7.78 -5.67 2.64
C SER A 330 6.81 -4.48 2.62
N GLY A 331 7.15 -3.35 3.24
CA GLY A 331 6.29 -2.17 3.36
C GLY A 331 5.25 -2.25 4.49
N LYS A 332 5.63 -2.77 5.65
CA LYS A 332 4.76 -2.84 6.84
C LYS A 332 4.29 -1.47 7.31
N THR A 333 5.19 -0.51 7.44
CA THR A 333 4.90 0.87 7.89
C THR A 333 3.84 1.55 7.01
N LEU A 334 3.95 1.41 5.67
CA LEU A 334 2.94 1.90 4.74
C LEU A 334 1.57 1.25 4.98
N THR A 335 1.57 -0.08 5.17
CA THR A 335 0.36 -0.88 5.36
C THR A 335 -0.32 -0.56 6.69
N SER A 336 0.44 -0.52 7.77
CA SER A 336 -0.05 -0.24 9.12
C SER A 336 -0.58 1.18 9.23
N PHE A 337 0.12 2.14 8.61
CA PHE A 337 -0.33 3.52 8.53
C PHE A 337 -1.64 3.65 7.74
N LYS A 338 -1.71 3.07 6.55
CA LYS A 338 -2.93 3.12 5.73
C LYS A 338 -4.12 2.45 6.43
N THR A 339 -3.86 1.36 7.16
CA THR A 339 -4.86 0.72 8.01
C THR A 339 -5.36 1.67 9.11
N ALA A 340 -4.46 2.39 9.78
CA ALA A 340 -4.82 3.40 10.79
C ALA A 340 -5.70 4.50 10.20
N TRP A 341 -5.37 4.96 9.00
CA TRP A 341 -6.10 5.99 8.28
C TRP A 341 -7.51 5.57 7.84
N LEU A 342 -7.69 4.30 7.46
CA LEU A 342 -9.01 3.74 7.16
C LEU A 342 -9.82 3.50 8.44
N ALA A 343 -9.19 2.96 9.49
CA ALA A 343 -9.84 2.70 10.77
C ALA A 343 -10.36 3.98 11.43
N SER A 344 -9.65 5.11 11.29
CA SER A 344 -10.07 6.39 11.87
C SER A 344 -11.25 7.03 11.15
N ARG A 345 -11.65 6.53 9.99
CA ARG A 345 -12.85 6.96 9.25
C ARG A 345 -14.08 6.14 9.58
N LEU A 346 -13.93 5.05 10.34
CA LEU A 346 -15.07 4.30 10.85
C LEU A 346 -15.85 5.19 11.84
N PRO A 347 -17.16 5.43 11.63
CA PRO A 347 -17.90 6.43 12.40
C PRO A 347 -18.03 6.11 13.89
N TYR A 348 -17.90 4.83 14.26
CA TYR A 348 -17.98 4.35 15.63
C TYR A 348 -16.63 4.30 16.37
N ILE A 349 -15.51 4.61 15.71
CA ILE A 349 -14.18 4.66 16.35
C ILE A 349 -13.86 6.08 16.79
N ASP A 350 -13.60 6.28 18.07
CA ASP A 350 -13.28 7.61 18.62
C ASP A 350 -11.85 8.04 18.24
N LYS A 351 -10.87 7.15 18.46
CA LYS A 351 -9.45 7.41 18.22
C LYS A 351 -8.72 6.20 17.66
N VAL A 352 -7.73 6.46 16.82
CA VAL A 352 -6.73 5.48 16.39
C VAL A 352 -5.36 5.92 16.89
N LEU A 353 -4.75 5.11 17.76
CA LEU A 353 -3.38 5.31 18.24
C LEU A 353 -2.43 4.48 17.39
N PHE A 354 -1.61 5.17 16.60
CA PHE A 354 -0.53 4.55 15.85
C PHE A 354 0.74 4.60 16.70
N VAL A 355 1.17 3.45 17.18
CA VAL A 355 2.23 3.29 18.17
C VAL A 355 3.50 2.79 17.49
N VAL A 356 4.56 3.58 17.55
CA VAL A 356 5.87 3.27 16.95
C VAL A 356 6.95 3.12 18.01
N ASP A 357 8.02 2.36 17.69
CA ASP A 357 9.25 2.43 18.46
C ASP A 357 10.05 3.67 18.09
N ARG A 358 10.74 4.27 19.07
CA ARG A 358 11.55 5.47 18.84
C ARG A 358 12.74 5.20 17.93
N LYS A 359 13.28 3.98 17.94
CA LYS A 359 14.42 3.59 17.09
C LYS A 359 14.03 3.45 15.62
N ASP A 360 12.76 3.15 15.37
CA ASP A 360 12.25 2.82 14.04
C ASP A 360 11.61 4.05 13.36
N LEU A 361 11.53 5.19 14.06
CA LEU A 361 11.02 6.43 13.50
C LEU A 361 12.13 7.19 12.77
N ASP A 362 12.31 6.88 11.50
CA ASP A 362 13.19 7.65 10.61
C ASP A 362 12.53 8.96 10.12
N TYR A 363 13.34 9.84 9.54
CA TYR A 363 12.88 11.15 9.05
C TYR A 363 11.78 11.04 7.98
N GLN A 364 11.83 10.02 7.13
CA GLN A 364 10.87 9.79 6.06
C GLN A 364 9.49 9.43 6.65
N THR A 365 9.48 8.51 7.61
CA THR A 365 8.30 8.08 8.34
C THR A 365 7.66 9.24 9.10
N MET A 366 8.47 10.12 9.71
CA MET A 366 7.96 11.35 10.36
C MET A 366 7.26 12.29 9.37
N ARG A 367 7.83 12.49 8.17
CA ARG A 367 7.24 13.38 7.16
C ARG A 367 5.93 12.84 6.60
N GLU A 368 5.85 11.54 6.37
CA GLU A 368 4.59 10.90 5.98
C GLU A 368 3.52 11.17 7.03
N TYR A 369 3.84 10.94 8.30
CA TYR A 369 2.93 11.15 9.42
C TYR A 369 2.46 12.59 9.57
N ASP A 370 3.36 13.57 9.49
CA ASP A 370 3.02 14.99 9.56
C ASP A 370 2.15 15.48 8.37
N LYS A 371 2.20 14.78 7.21
CA LYS A 371 1.32 15.08 6.07
C LYS A 371 -0.15 14.86 6.42
N PHE A 372 -0.44 13.80 7.17
CA PHE A 372 -1.83 13.42 7.49
C PHE A 372 -2.36 14.12 8.75
N GLU A 373 -1.48 14.44 9.70
CA GLU A 373 -1.82 15.24 10.87
C GLU A 373 -0.59 16.06 11.29
N LYS A 374 -0.64 17.39 11.09
CA LYS A 374 0.48 18.27 11.41
C LYS A 374 0.87 18.15 12.88
N GLY A 375 2.13 17.78 13.13
CA GLY A 375 2.68 17.68 14.48
C GLY A 375 2.43 16.33 15.16
N ALA A 376 1.88 15.35 14.43
CA ALA A 376 1.72 13.99 14.93
C ALA A 376 3.06 13.28 15.11
N ALA A 377 4.08 13.60 14.31
CA ALA A 377 5.42 13.05 14.43
C ALA A 377 6.35 13.92 15.30
N ASN A 378 6.00 14.17 16.57
CA ASN A 378 6.87 14.94 17.45
C ASN A 378 7.83 14.04 18.25
N SER A 379 9.15 14.27 18.16
CA SER A 379 10.18 13.49 18.88
C SER A 379 10.35 13.86 20.37
N ASN A 380 9.66 14.89 20.85
CA ASN A 380 9.74 15.36 22.24
C ASN A 380 9.11 14.37 23.24
N THR A 381 9.75 14.12 24.39
CA THR A 381 9.27 13.21 25.46
C THR A 381 8.08 13.73 26.29
N SER A 382 7.66 14.99 26.07
CA SER A 382 6.49 15.58 26.73
C SER A 382 5.19 14.87 26.35
N THR A 383 4.35 14.57 27.34
CA THR A 383 3.00 14.02 27.14
C THR A 383 1.92 15.09 26.99
N ALA A 384 2.27 16.38 27.07
CA ALA A 384 1.31 17.48 26.98
C ALA A 384 0.62 17.53 25.60
N ILE A 385 1.37 17.31 24.52
CA ILE A 385 0.83 17.28 23.15
C ILE A 385 -0.09 16.06 22.98
N LEU A 386 0.38 14.89 23.42
CA LEU A 386 -0.42 13.66 23.39
C LEU A 386 -1.75 13.83 24.13
N LYS A 387 -1.73 14.44 25.32
CA LYS A 387 -2.95 14.75 26.08
C LYS A 387 -3.90 15.64 25.28
N ARG A 388 -3.38 16.75 24.73
CA ARG A 388 -4.18 17.69 23.93
C ARG A 388 -4.83 17.01 22.71
N GLN A 389 -4.10 16.15 22.00
CA GLN A 389 -4.64 15.39 20.86
C GLN A 389 -5.71 14.37 21.29
N LEU A 390 -5.52 13.71 22.43
CA LEU A 390 -6.51 12.78 22.97
C LEU A 390 -7.80 13.49 23.42
N GLU A 391 -7.71 14.76 23.83
CA GLU A 391 -8.83 15.62 24.23
C GLU A 391 -9.49 16.36 23.05
N ASP A 392 -8.79 16.55 21.92
CA ASP A 392 -9.33 17.22 20.73
C ASP A 392 -10.18 16.26 19.89
N PRO A 393 -11.50 16.46 19.74
CA PRO A 393 -12.36 15.56 18.96
C PRO A 393 -11.97 15.44 17.47
N ASN A 394 -11.29 16.45 16.90
CA ASN A 394 -10.91 16.45 15.48
C ASN A 394 -9.65 15.60 15.20
N ALA A 395 -8.81 15.35 16.21
CA ALA A 395 -7.59 14.57 16.09
C ALA A 395 -7.87 13.05 16.15
N ARG A 396 -8.43 12.46 15.08
CA ARG A 396 -8.91 11.06 15.10
C ARG A 396 -7.80 10.02 14.98
N ILE A 397 -6.71 10.33 14.29
CA ILE A 397 -5.47 9.54 14.30
C ILE A 397 -4.53 10.25 15.28
N ILE A 398 -3.71 9.51 16.02
CA ILE A 398 -2.68 10.06 16.89
C ILE A 398 -1.46 9.17 16.81
N ILE A 399 -0.31 9.77 16.54
CA ILE A 399 0.95 9.06 16.40
C ILE A 399 1.77 9.28 17.66
N THR A 400 2.24 8.19 18.26
CA THR A 400 2.95 8.26 19.54
C THR A 400 3.91 7.10 19.71
N THR A 401 4.83 7.22 20.66
CA THR A 401 5.67 6.09 21.06
C THR A 401 5.03 5.34 22.22
N ILE A 402 5.32 4.04 22.33
CA ILE A 402 4.80 3.22 23.42
C ILE A 402 5.19 3.78 24.80
N GLN A 403 6.38 4.36 24.93
CA GLN A 403 6.87 4.96 26.18
C GLN A 403 6.09 6.23 26.56
N LYS A 404 5.72 7.08 25.58
CA LYS A 404 4.90 8.26 25.85
C LYS A 404 3.49 7.88 26.28
N LEU A 405 2.90 6.88 25.61
CA LEU A 405 1.58 6.37 25.96
C LEU A 405 1.57 5.79 27.39
N GLU A 406 2.60 5.03 27.75
CA GLU A 406 2.74 4.47 29.10
C GLU A 406 2.88 5.57 30.18
N ARG A 407 3.71 6.58 29.93
CA ARG A 407 3.83 7.77 30.81
C ARG A 407 2.51 8.52 30.94
N PHE A 408 1.77 8.69 29.84
CA PHE A 408 0.45 9.33 29.84
C PHE A 408 -0.54 8.57 30.71
N ILE A 409 -0.60 7.24 30.59
CA ILE A 409 -1.47 6.37 31.39
C ILE A 409 -1.16 6.50 32.88
N LYS A 410 0.12 6.51 33.26
CA LYS A 410 0.55 6.67 34.66
C LYS A 410 0.15 8.03 35.24
N ALA A 411 0.27 9.10 34.44
CA ALA A 411 0.02 10.46 34.89
C ALA A 411 -1.47 10.85 34.91
N ASN A 412 -2.31 10.26 34.05
CA ASN A 412 -3.72 10.67 33.87
C ASN A 412 -4.69 9.54 34.24
N LYS A 413 -4.66 9.08 35.49
CA LYS A 413 -5.58 8.04 35.96
C LYS A 413 -7.04 8.52 35.80
N GLY A 414 -7.88 7.69 35.17
CA GLY A 414 -9.30 8.02 34.95
C GLY A 414 -9.59 8.96 33.78
N HIS A 415 -8.62 9.19 32.88
CA HIS A 415 -8.86 9.97 31.66
C HIS A 415 -10.02 9.40 30.83
N THR A 416 -10.84 10.28 30.27
CA THR A 416 -12.08 9.91 29.52
C THR A 416 -11.81 8.95 28.37
N ILE A 417 -10.70 9.15 27.64
CA ILE A 417 -10.30 8.31 26.51
C ILE A 417 -10.18 6.81 26.83
N PHE A 418 -9.94 6.44 28.09
CA PHE A 418 -9.85 5.02 28.47
C PHE A 418 -11.17 4.26 28.32
N ASN A 419 -12.29 4.98 28.31
CA ASN A 419 -13.63 4.44 28.04
C ASN A 419 -14.06 4.63 26.58
N GLY A 420 -13.31 5.40 25.78
CA GLY A 420 -13.58 5.60 24.35
C GLY A 420 -13.30 4.34 23.54
N HIS A 421 -13.88 4.27 22.35
CA HIS A 421 -13.66 3.20 21.37
C HIS A 421 -12.36 3.46 20.60
N VAL A 422 -11.29 2.77 21.00
CA VAL A 422 -9.93 3.05 20.53
C VAL A 422 -9.34 1.89 19.74
N VAL A 423 -8.73 2.17 18.59
CA VAL A 423 -7.90 1.19 17.86
C VAL A 423 -6.43 1.52 18.11
N LEU A 424 -5.65 0.54 18.56
CA LEU A 424 -4.20 0.68 18.69
C LEU A 424 -3.50 -0.18 17.65
N ILE A 425 -2.66 0.44 16.83
CA ILE A 425 -1.87 -0.23 15.80
C ILE A 425 -0.40 -0.03 16.13
N PHE A 426 0.31 -1.13 16.37
CA PHE A 426 1.73 -1.13 16.68
C PHE A 426 2.52 -1.49 15.43
N ASP A 427 3.39 -0.58 14.99
CA ASP A 427 4.34 -0.85 13.91
C ASP A 427 5.64 -1.43 14.47
N GLU A 428 6.22 -2.39 13.75
CA GLU A 428 7.44 -3.12 14.13
C GLU A 428 7.43 -3.57 15.61
N CYS A 429 6.52 -4.49 15.94
CA CYS A 429 6.40 -5.00 17.30
C CYS A 429 7.65 -5.76 17.73
N HIS A 430 8.48 -5.16 18.57
CA HIS A 430 9.68 -5.75 19.15
C HIS A 430 9.44 -6.34 20.54
N ARG A 431 10.28 -7.31 20.93
CA ARG A 431 10.25 -7.96 22.25
C ARG A 431 10.18 -6.98 23.43
N SER A 432 10.82 -5.81 23.32
CA SER A 432 10.80 -4.73 24.31
C SER A 432 9.40 -4.16 24.61
N GLN A 433 8.46 -4.32 23.68
CA GLN A 433 7.13 -3.71 23.74
C GLN A 433 6.07 -4.61 24.41
N PHE A 434 6.29 -5.92 24.46
CA PHE A 434 5.33 -6.94 24.92
C PHE A 434 5.21 -7.07 26.46
N GLY A 435 5.96 -6.27 27.23
CA GLY A 435 6.08 -6.39 28.69
C GLY A 435 5.11 -5.51 29.49
N GLU A 436 5.66 -4.74 30.43
CA GLU A 436 4.88 -3.89 31.35
C GLU A 436 4.06 -2.83 30.61
N MET A 437 4.60 -2.26 29.54
CA MET A 437 3.92 -1.22 28.75
C MET A 437 2.63 -1.73 28.11
N HIS A 438 2.68 -2.92 27.48
CA HIS A 438 1.47 -3.58 26.95
C HIS A 438 0.45 -3.86 28.07
N THR A 439 0.93 -4.26 29.25
CA THR A 439 0.06 -4.51 30.41
C THR A 439 -0.59 -3.23 30.93
N ALA A 440 0.13 -2.10 30.92
CA ALA A 440 -0.42 -0.80 31.29
C ALA A 440 -1.55 -0.36 30.35
N ILE A 441 -1.36 -0.54 29.04
CA ILE A 441 -2.36 -0.21 28.00
C ILE A 441 -3.62 -1.05 28.19
N THR A 442 -3.47 -2.38 28.22
CA THR A 442 -4.61 -3.32 28.33
C THR A 442 -5.36 -3.21 29.66
N LYS A 443 -4.73 -2.72 30.73
CA LYS A 443 -5.40 -2.40 32.00
C LYS A 443 -6.14 -1.07 31.96
N ALA A 444 -5.58 -0.07 31.29
CA ALA A 444 -6.14 1.28 31.25
C ALA A 444 -7.35 1.36 30.32
N PHE A 445 -7.20 1.00 29.04
CA PHE A 445 -8.26 1.07 28.05
C PHE A 445 -9.27 -0.07 28.23
N LYS A 446 -10.57 0.25 28.09
CA LYS A 446 -11.66 -0.72 28.28
C LYS A 446 -12.31 -1.16 26.98
N ASN A 447 -12.47 -0.24 26.03
CA ASN A 447 -13.09 -0.49 24.73
C ASN A 447 -12.04 -0.34 23.62
N TYR A 448 -11.14 -1.33 23.49
CA TYR A 448 -10.02 -1.24 22.54
C TYR A 448 -9.90 -2.42 21.58
N HIS A 449 -9.29 -2.15 20.43
CA HIS A 449 -8.72 -3.15 19.51
C HIS A 449 -7.20 -3.00 19.49
N LEU A 450 -6.46 -4.10 19.46
CA LEU A 450 -5.00 -4.08 19.53
C LEU A 450 -4.42 -4.90 18.37
N PHE A 451 -3.74 -4.23 17.45
CA PHE A 451 -3.13 -4.82 16.27
C PHE A 451 -1.63 -4.61 16.23
N GLY A 452 -0.89 -5.64 15.82
CA GLY A 452 0.57 -5.58 15.73
C GLY A 452 1.08 -5.99 14.35
N PHE A 453 1.99 -5.21 13.78
CA PHE A 453 2.76 -5.56 12.59
C PHE A 453 4.16 -6.00 13.00
N THR A 454 4.64 -7.14 12.50
CA THR A 454 5.98 -7.63 12.85
C THR A 454 6.58 -8.50 11.74
N GLY A 455 7.88 -8.39 11.53
CA GLY A 455 8.65 -9.35 10.72
C GLY A 455 9.13 -10.58 11.49
N THR A 456 9.20 -10.49 12.81
CA THR A 456 9.84 -11.46 13.69
C THR A 456 8.92 -11.83 14.86
N PRO A 457 7.79 -12.52 14.59
CA PRO A 457 6.86 -12.90 15.63
C PRO A 457 7.51 -13.79 16.70
N ILE A 458 7.08 -13.59 17.95
CA ILE A 458 7.51 -14.36 19.10
C ILE A 458 6.56 -15.56 19.25
N PHE A 459 7.11 -16.75 19.04
CA PHE A 459 6.47 -18.03 19.23
C PHE A 459 6.89 -18.67 20.56
N ALA A 460 6.20 -19.73 20.98
CA ALA A 460 6.58 -20.46 22.20
C ALA A 460 8.03 -20.97 22.15
N VAL A 461 8.50 -21.38 20.97
CA VAL A 461 9.85 -21.92 20.75
C VAL A 461 10.98 -20.90 20.88
N ASN A 462 10.73 -19.61 20.62
CA ASN A 462 11.74 -18.56 20.71
C ASN A 462 11.57 -17.66 21.95
N ALA A 463 10.51 -17.83 22.73
CA ALA A 463 10.25 -17.06 23.95
C ALA A 463 11.20 -17.41 25.11
N SER A 464 11.64 -18.66 25.19
CA SER A 464 12.46 -19.24 26.28
C SER A 464 13.94 -18.80 26.27
N SER A 465 14.46 -18.33 25.14
CA SER A 465 15.89 -17.94 24.97
C SER A 465 16.31 -16.65 25.71
N SER A 466 15.43 -16.08 26.55
CA SER A 466 15.57 -14.71 27.06
C SER A 466 15.62 -14.59 28.59
N GLY A 467 15.51 -15.71 29.32
CA GLY A 467 15.60 -15.73 30.79
C GLY A 467 14.56 -14.92 31.57
N LYS A 468 13.58 -14.27 30.92
CA LYS A 468 12.56 -13.45 31.58
C LYS A 468 11.22 -14.20 31.66
N PRO A 469 10.70 -14.50 32.86
CA PRO A 469 9.47 -15.29 33.06
C PRO A 469 8.17 -14.62 32.57
N ASN A 470 8.21 -13.34 32.17
CA ASN A 470 7.03 -12.55 31.77
C ASN A 470 6.87 -12.36 30.24
N LEU A 471 7.56 -13.13 29.41
CA LEU A 471 7.51 -12.98 27.95
C LEU A 471 6.25 -13.60 27.34
N LYS A 472 5.32 -12.75 26.89
CA LYS A 472 4.17 -13.17 26.07
C LYS A 472 4.61 -13.45 24.63
N THR A 473 4.05 -14.49 24.04
CA THR A 473 4.10 -14.70 22.58
C THR A 473 3.31 -13.60 21.87
N THR A 474 3.61 -13.34 20.59
CA THR A 474 2.88 -12.34 19.80
C THR A 474 1.38 -12.66 19.77
N LYS A 475 1.03 -13.94 19.68
CA LYS A 475 -0.36 -14.40 19.74
C LYS A 475 -1.04 -14.10 21.09
N GLN A 476 -0.34 -14.25 22.20
CA GLN A 476 -0.88 -13.94 23.53
C GLN A 476 -1.05 -12.44 23.78
N ALA A 477 -0.26 -11.61 23.11
CA ALA A 477 -0.34 -10.16 23.23
C ALA A 477 -1.44 -9.57 22.33
N PHE A 478 -1.42 -9.93 21.05
CA PHE A 478 -2.27 -9.31 20.03
C PHE A 478 -3.48 -10.15 19.63
N GLY A 479 -3.44 -11.48 19.79
CA GLY A 479 -4.49 -12.38 19.33
C GLY A 479 -4.09 -13.15 18.07
N GLU A 480 -5.06 -13.42 17.21
CA GLU A 480 -4.87 -14.28 16.04
C GLU A 480 -3.91 -13.70 14.98
N LYS A 481 -3.20 -14.58 14.26
CA LYS A 481 -2.45 -14.19 13.07
C LYS A 481 -3.44 -13.94 11.93
N LEU A 482 -3.68 -12.68 11.58
CA LEU A 482 -4.69 -12.30 10.60
C LEU A 482 -4.22 -12.54 9.16
N HIS A 483 -2.93 -12.31 8.89
CA HIS A 483 -2.33 -12.54 7.57
C HIS A 483 -0.82 -12.78 7.69
N THR A 484 -0.23 -13.42 6.69
CA THR A 484 1.20 -13.69 6.63
C THR A 484 1.78 -13.45 5.23
N TYR A 485 2.97 -12.86 5.16
CA TYR A 485 3.76 -12.69 3.94
C TYR A 485 5.23 -12.80 4.32
N THR A 486 5.83 -13.94 4.01
CA THR A 486 7.14 -14.34 4.54
C THR A 486 8.28 -13.89 3.64
N ILE A 487 9.52 -14.09 4.12
CA ILE A 487 10.71 -13.84 3.30
C ILE A 487 10.75 -14.74 2.05
N VAL A 488 10.18 -15.96 2.14
CA VAL A 488 10.08 -16.89 1.00
C VAL A 488 9.18 -16.31 -0.09
N ASP A 489 8.01 -15.79 0.30
CA ASP A 489 7.09 -15.12 -0.62
C ASP A 489 7.75 -13.88 -1.23
N ALA A 490 8.42 -13.07 -0.40
CA ALA A 490 9.09 -11.85 -0.85
C ALA A 490 10.24 -12.07 -1.84
N ILE A 491 11.03 -13.12 -1.66
CA ILE A 491 12.10 -13.51 -2.58
C ILE A 491 11.49 -14.08 -3.87
N ARG A 492 10.49 -14.96 -3.78
CA ARG A 492 9.80 -15.53 -4.94
C ARG A 492 9.21 -14.43 -5.83
N ASP A 493 8.60 -13.42 -5.21
CA ASP A 493 7.95 -12.32 -5.91
C ASP A 493 8.95 -11.23 -6.37
N ARG A 494 10.25 -11.39 -6.06
CA ARG A 494 11.34 -10.41 -6.28
C ARG A 494 11.08 -9.04 -5.63
N ASN A 495 10.30 -9.04 -4.56
CA ASN A 495 10.00 -7.86 -3.76
C ASN A 495 11.09 -7.56 -2.73
N VAL A 496 11.94 -8.54 -2.40
CA VAL A 496 13.10 -8.43 -1.50
C VAL A 496 14.26 -9.25 -2.10
N LEU A 497 15.49 -8.78 -1.91
CA LEU A 497 16.70 -9.47 -2.38
C LEU A 497 17.02 -10.70 -1.51
N PRO A 498 17.53 -11.80 -2.10
CA PRO A 498 18.00 -12.94 -1.32
C PRO A 498 19.28 -12.60 -0.53
N PHE A 499 19.54 -13.36 0.53
CA PHE A 499 20.75 -13.21 1.34
C PHE A 499 21.86 -14.13 0.85
N LYS A 500 23.09 -13.60 0.78
CA LYS A 500 24.32 -14.40 0.73
C LYS A 500 25.01 -14.26 2.09
N VAL A 501 25.04 -15.35 2.86
CA VAL A 501 25.63 -15.36 4.21
C VAL A 501 26.89 -16.20 4.18
N ASP A 502 28.04 -15.53 4.26
CA ASP A 502 29.36 -16.15 4.32
C ASP A 502 29.98 -15.86 5.70
N TYR A 503 30.47 -16.88 6.40
CA TYR A 503 31.21 -16.71 7.66
C TYR A 503 32.71 -16.64 7.37
N VAL A 504 33.30 -15.47 7.56
CA VAL A 504 34.74 -15.23 7.39
C VAL A 504 35.40 -15.30 8.76
N SER A 505 36.08 -16.41 9.04
CA SER A 505 36.83 -16.54 10.29
C SER A 505 38.21 -15.91 10.17
N THR A 506 38.45 -14.86 10.95
CA THR A 506 39.79 -14.24 11.11
C THR A 506 40.57 -14.81 12.31
N MET A 507 39.99 -15.79 12.99
CA MET A 507 40.61 -16.57 14.08
C MET A 507 40.49 -18.06 13.77
N ARG A 508 41.51 -18.85 14.16
CA ARG A 508 41.39 -20.30 14.18
C ARG A 508 40.93 -20.72 15.57
N GLU A 509 39.70 -21.22 15.69
CA GLU A 509 39.30 -21.95 16.88
C GLU A 509 40.05 -23.29 16.88
N ALA A 510 40.68 -23.66 18.00
CA ALA A 510 41.29 -24.98 18.12
C ALA A 510 40.18 -26.04 18.11
N GLU A 511 40.28 -27.01 17.20
CA GLU A 511 39.33 -28.13 17.14
C GLU A 511 39.40 -28.95 18.45
N ASN A 512 38.24 -29.29 19.02
CA ASN A 512 38.05 -30.10 20.24
C ASN A 512 38.24 -29.41 21.61
N ILE A 513 37.64 -28.23 21.83
CA ILE A 513 37.41 -27.75 23.21
C ILE A 513 36.04 -28.25 23.68
N GLU A 514 36.03 -29.27 24.55
CA GLU A 514 34.81 -29.72 25.22
C GLU A 514 34.27 -28.60 26.13
N ASP A 515 33.11 -28.10 25.74
CA ASP A 515 32.40 -26.97 26.31
C ASP A 515 31.90 -27.30 27.73
N LYS A 516 32.70 -27.02 28.76
CA LYS A 516 32.26 -27.02 30.16
C LYS A 516 33.10 -26.08 31.03
N LYS A 517 32.56 -24.88 31.24
CA LYS A 517 32.74 -23.99 32.41
C LYS A 517 33.91 -22.98 32.43
N VAL A 518 34.51 -22.60 31.30
CA VAL A 518 35.53 -21.50 31.24
C VAL A 518 35.24 -20.45 30.14
N SER A 519 34.15 -20.57 29.38
CA SER A 519 33.93 -19.84 28.11
C SER A 519 33.74 -18.32 28.20
N ASP A 520 33.32 -17.78 29.34
CA ASP A 520 32.95 -16.36 29.44
C ASP A 520 34.09 -15.43 29.91
N ILE A 521 35.20 -15.99 30.42
CA ILE A 521 36.19 -15.16 31.14
C ILE A 521 37.14 -14.42 30.18
N ASP A 522 37.32 -14.88 28.93
CA ASP A 522 38.28 -14.24 28.00
C ASP A 522 37.82 -14.13 26.54
N ARG A 523 36.55 -14.51 26.25
CA ARG A 523 36.00 -14.44 24.88
C ARG A 523 35.87 -13.00 24.40
N GLU A 524 35.52 -12.08 25.30
CA GLU A 524 35.44 -10.66 24.98
C GLU A 524 36.82 -10.09 24.64
N CYS A 525 37.85 -10.42 25.43
CA CYS A 525 39.23 -10.03 25.14
C CYS A 525 39.74 -10.62 23.82
N ALA A 526 39.45 -11.90 23.54
CA ALA A 526 39.81 -12.53 22.27
C ALA A 526 39.10 -11.88 21.07
N LEU A 527 37.81 -11.57 21.19
CA LEU A 527 37.05 -10.87 20.16
C LEU A 527 37.50 -9.41 19.96
N LEU A 528 38.04 -8.78 21.00
CA LEU A 528 38.57 -7.42 21.00
C LEU A 528 40.09 -7.37 20.77
N ALA A 529 40.76 -8.51 20.56
CA ALA A 529 42.20 -8.57 20.37
C ALA A 529 42.61 -7.69 19.17
N PRO A 530 43.62 -6.81 19.31
CA PRO A 530 44.01 -5.89 18.24
C PRO A 530 44.33 -6.58 16.91
N GLU A 531 44.94 -7.76 16.96
CA GLU A 531 45.26 -8.57 15.78
C GLU A 531 44.00 -9.05 15.03
N ARG A 532 42.99 -9.53 15.76
CA ARG A 532 41.71 -9.95 15.17
C ARG A 532 40.99 -8.78 14.52
N ILE A 533 40.95 -7.63 15.19
CA ILE A 533 40.35 -6.41 14.66
C ILE A 533 41.10 -6.01 13.39
N ALA A 534 42.44 -5.98 13.42
CA ALA A 534 43.26 -5.66 12.26
C ALA A 534 43.00 -6.59 11.07
N ASN A 535 42.95 -7.91 11.29
CA ASN A 535 42.65 -8.89 10.24
C ASN A 535 41.23 -8.71 9.68
N THR A 536 40.26 -8.38 10.53
CA THR A 536 38.88 -8.11 10.10
C THR A 536 38.80 -6.84 9.27
N VAL A 537 39.47 -5.77 9.70
CA VAL A 537 39.53 -4.50 8.97
C VAL A 537 40.27 -4.68 7.64
N GLN A 538 41.40 -5.40 7.63
CA GLN A 538 42.16 -5.70 6.42
C GLN A 538 41.28 -6.44 5.40
N TYR A 539 40.56 -7.48 5.84
CA TYR A 539 39.63 -8.21 4.98
C TYR A 539 38.55 -7.29 4.41
N ILE A 540 37.95 -6.42 5.24
CA ILE A 540 36.95 -5.45 4.80
C ILE A 540 37.55 -4.51 3.74
N LEU A 541 38.76 -3.99 3.95
CA LEU A 541 39.41 -3.06 3.02
C LEU A 541 39.77 -3.72 1.68
N GLU A 542 40.22 -4.97 1.70
CA GLU A 542 40.57 -5.74 0.50
C GLU A 542 39.36 -6.14 -0.35
N HIS A 543 38.17 -6.23 0.25
CA HIS A 543 36.95 -6.77 -0.39
C HIS A 543 35.77 -5.77 -0.36
N PHE A 544 36.05 -4.48 -0.20
CA PHE A 544 35.00 -3.45 -0.11
C PHE A 544 34.36 -3.11 -1.47
N ASP A 545 35.18 -3.06 -2.53
CA ASP A 545 34.76 -2.78 -3.91
C ASP A 545 34.22 -4.02 -4.62
#